data_AF-A0A443I1X6-F1
#
_entry.id   AF-A0A443I1X6-F1
#
_cell.length_a   1.000
_cell.length_b   1.000
_cell.length_c   1.000
_cell.angle_alpha   90.00
_cell.angle_beta   90.00
_cell.angle_gamma   90.00
#
_symmetry.space_group_name_H-M   'P 1'
#
loop_
_entity.id
_entity.type
_entity.pdbx_description
1 polymer ?
#
loop_
_entity_poly.entity_id
_entity_poly.type
_entity_poly.pdbx_seq_one_letter_code
_entity_poly.pdbx_strand_id
1 'polypeptide(L)'
;MATASNLSIVNYGDGFSYTESELAYYRFHVPDVQAALGYILPVVSDALRNLPDWVVDDTTHSLYLECGKNLEEMKKTVFALRDIRKFDVLSRWRNERFPVYGSNKEVLFHLERSACPLLGVVTYGVCTTPD
;
A
#
# COMPACT_ATOMS: atom_id res chain seq x y z
N MET A 1 3.64 -19.02 30.22
CA MET A 1 3.64 -18.16 29.01
C MET A 1 4.80 -17.21 29.16
N ALA A 2 5.76 -17.21 28.23
CA ALA A 2 6.89 -16.27 28.29
C ALA A 2 6.34 -14.85 28.10
N THR A 3 6.62 -13.96 29.06
CA THR A 3 6.22 -12.56 28.99
C THR A 3 7.04 -11.88 27.89
N ALA A 4 6.37 -11.29 26.90
CA ALA A 4 7.03 -10.50 25.88
C ALA A 4 7.73 -9.30 26.54
N SER A 5 9.01 -9.09 26.25
CA SER A 5 9.74 -7.89 26.69
C SER A 5 9.32 -6.69 25.85
N ASN A 6 9.51 -5.47 26.36
CA ASN A 6 9.27 -4.24 25.59
C ASN A 6 10.03 -4.25 24.26
N LEU A 7 11.26 -4.78 24.25
CA LEU A 7 12.06 -4.94 23.03
C LEU A 7 11.41 -5.89 22.03
N SER A 8 10.84 -7.01 22.49
CA SER A 8 10.15 -7.96 21.59
C SER A 8 8.90 -7.37 20.95
N ILE A 9 8.21 -6.45 21.64
CA ILE A 9 7.03 -5.75 21.10
C ILE A 9 7.45 -4.78 19.99
N VAL A 10 8.51 -3.99 20.23
CA VAL A 10 9.04 -3.06 19.22
C VAL A 10 9.52 -3.82 18.00
N ASN A 11 10.30 -4.89 18.18
CA ASN A 11 10.81 -5.69 17.07
C ASN A 11 9.70 -6.38 16.27
N TYR A 12 8.59 -6.73 16.90
CA TYR A 12 7.42 -7.25 16.19
C TYR A 12 6.75 -6.18 15.32
N GLY A 13 6.68 -4.93 15.80
CA GLY A 13 6.11 -3.81 15.05
C GLY A 13 7.01 -3.28 13.92
N ASP A 14 8.33 -3.35 14.10
CA ASP A 14 9.35 -2.79 13.19
C ASP A 14 10.14 -3.88 12.43
N GLY A 15 9.56 -5.07 12.28
CA GLY A 15 10.24 -6.22 11.65
C GLY A 15 10.38 -6.13 10.12
N PHE A 16 10.04 -5.00 9.50
CA PHE A 16 10.11 -4.84 8.04
C PHE A 16 11.53 -4.51 7.59
N SER A 17 12.13 -5.34 6.72
CA SER A 17 13.48 -5.09 6.19
C SER A 17 13.43 -4.13 5.01
N TYR A 18 13.73 -2.85 5.30
CA TYR A 18 13.82 -1.79 4.29
C TYR A 18 15.05 -1.90 3.38
N THR A 19 16.07 -2.69 3.77
CA THR A 19 17.39 -2.71 3.12
C THR A 19 17.77 -4.04 2.48
N GLU A 20 17.27 -5.19 2.96
CA GLU A 20 17.68 -6.52 2.46
C GLU A 20 16.66 -7.15 1.51
N SER A 21 15.49 -6.52 1.32
CA SER A 21 14.37 -7.07 0.57
C SER A 21 14.19 -6.50 -0.84
N GLU A 22 15.24 -5.86 -1.40
CA GLU A 22 15.20 -5.24 -2.74
C GLU A 22 14.73 -6.16 -3.88
N LEU A 23 14.69 -7.49 -3.64
CA LEU A 23 14.20 -8.49 -4.61
C LEU A 23 12.83 -9.11 -4.26
N ALA A 24 12.28 -8.88 -3.07
CA ALA A 24 11.04 -9.54 -2.64
C ALA A 24 9.80 -8.67 -2.86
N TYR A 25 9.92 -7.34 -2.82
CA TYR A 25 8.77 -6.43 -2.90
C TYR A 25 8.90 -5.49 -4.09
N TYR A 26 7.75 -5.10 -4.65
CA TYR A 26 7.65 -4.06 -5.66
C TYR A 26 7.45 -2.70 -5.01
N ARG A 27 8.14 -1.67 -5.50
CA ARG A 27 8.01 -0.29 -5.04
C ARG A 27 6.87 0.38 -5.79
N PHE A 28 5.89 0.91 -5.06
CA PHE A 28 4.76 1.60 -5.65
C PHE A 28 5.08 3.05 -5.97
N HIS A 29 4.89 3.44 -7.22
CA HIS A 29 5.17 4.76 -7.74
C HIS A 29 3.93 5.37 -8.42
N VAL A 30 3.83 6.69 -8.30
CA VAL A 30 2.81 7.52 -8.96
C VAL A 30 3.54 8.58 -9.79
N PRO A 31 2.99 8.99 -10.95
CA PRO A 31 3.57 10.04 -11.78
C PRO A 31 3.84 11.30 -10.97
N ASP A 32 4.93 11.99 -11.33
CA ASP A 32 5.37 13.25 -10.70
C ASP A 32 5.78 13.14 -9.21
N VAL A 33 5.86 11.93 -8.65
CA VAL A 33 6.36 11.67 -7.29
C VAL A 33 7.63 10.82 -7.34
N GLN A 34 8.76 11.41 -6.95
CA GLN A 34 10.06 10.73 -7.01
C GLN A 34 10.19 9.60 -5.97
N ALA A 35 9.52 9.72 -4.83
CA ALA A 35 9.56 8.71 -3.77
C ALA A 35 8.60 7.55 -4.04
N ALA A 36 8.97 6.36 -3.58
CA ALA A 36 8.03 5.24 -3.51
C ALA A 36 6.98 5.52 -2.43
N LEU A 37 5.70 5.34 -2.76
CA LEU A 37 4.59 5.54 -1.84
C LEU A 37 4.33 4.33 -0.94
N GLY A 38 4.84 3.16 -1.31
CA GLY A 38 4.64 1.92 -0.56
C GLY A 38 5.39 0.73 -1.15
N TYR A 39 5.29 -0.40 -0.45
CA TYR A 39 5.91 -1.67 -0.83
C TYR A 39 4.84 -2.76 -1.02
N ILE A 40 4.91 -3.46 -2.13
CA ILE A 40 3.85 -4.34 -2.63
C ILE A 40 4.38 -5.77 -2.76
N LEU A 41 3.59 -6.74 -2.31
CA LEU A 41 3.92 -8.15 -2.48
C LEU A 41 3.84 -8.57 -3.97
N PRO A 42 4.69 -9.51 -4.44
CA PRO A 42 4.65 -9.99 -5.82
C PRO A 42 3.28 -10.52 -6.25
N VAL A 43 2.57 -11.20 -5.34
CA VAL A 43 1.20 -11.69 -5.61
C VAL A 43 0.21 -10.56 -5.91
N VAL A 44 0.44 -9.37 -5.36
CA VAL A 44 -0.37 -8.18 -5.62
C VAL A 44 0.06 -7.52 -6.92
N SER A 45 1.36 -7.37 -7.19
CA SER A 45 1.82 -6.82 -8.48
C SER A 45 1.38 -7.68 -9.66
N ASP A 46 1.43 -9.01 -9.53
CA ASP A 46 0.93 -9.93 -10.56
C ASP A 46 -0.58 -9.82 -10.80
N ALA A 47 -1.36 -9.53 -9.76
CA ALA A 47 -2.79 -9.27 -9.91
C ALA A 47 -3.07 -7.96 -10.66
N LEU A 48 -2.15 -7.00 -10.61
CA LEU A 48 -2.26 -5.69 -11.25
C LEU A 48 -1.64 -5.66 -12.65
N ARG A 49 -0.72 -6.58 -12.98
CA ARG A 49 0.06 -6.63 -14.22
C ARG A 49 -0.75 -6.57 -15.52
N ASN A 50 -1.99 -7.09 -15.51
CA ASN A 50 -2.85 -7.15 -16.70
C ASN A 50 -3.96 -6.09 -16.70
N LEU A 51 -3.85 -5.07 -15.85
CA LEU A 51 -4.81 -3.98 -15.77
C LEU A 51 -4.32 -2.77 -16.59
N PRO A 52 -5.23 -2.05 -17.27
CA PRO A 52 -4.88 -1.05 -18.28
C PRO A 52 -4.14 0.19 -17.75
N ASP A 53 -4.13 0.40 -16.43
CA ASP A 53 -3.55 1.59 -15.79
C ASP A 53 -2.29 1.26 -14.94
N TRP A 54 -1.83 0.01 -14.99
CA TRP A 54 -0.74 -0.47 -14.13
C TRP A 54 0.42 -0.98 -14.98
N VAL A 55 1.61 -0.47 -14.70
CA VAL A 55 2.85 -0.93 -15.33
C VAL A 55 3.74 -1.54 -14.28
N VAL A 56 4.03 -2.82 -14.47
CA VAL A 56 4.96 -3.59 -13.63
C VAL A 56 6.30 -3.67 -14.35
N ASP A 57 7.35 -3.16 -13.72
CA ASP A 57 8.73 -3.34 -14.15
C ASP A 57 9.44 -4.32 -13.21
N ASP A 58 9.66 -5.54 -13.70
CA ASP A 58 10.36 -6.59 -12.95
C ASP A 58 11.86 -6.35 -12.84
N THR A 59 12.44 -5.53 -13.73
CA THR A 59 13.89 -5.24 -13.70
C THR A 59 14.23 -4.36 -12.51
N THR A 60 13.37 -3.37 -12.24
CA THR A 60 13.56 -2.42 -11.13
C THR A 60 12.71 -2.76 -9.91
N HIS A 61 11.92 -3.84 -9.96
CA HIS A 61 10.90 -4.16 -8.96
C HIS A 61 10.01 -2.95 -8.66
N SER A 62 9.46 -2.33 -9.71
CA SER A 62 8.63 -1.13 -9.60
C SER A 62 7.23 -1.40 -10.14
N LEU A 63 6.24 -0.85 -9.44
CA LEU A 63 4.85 -0.81 -9.89
C LEU A 63 4.46 0.66 -10.07
N TYR A 64 4.17 1.04 -11.30
CA TYR A 64 3.69 2.37 -11.65
C TYR A 64 2.19 2.34 -11.88
N LEU A 65 1.49 3.32 -11.33
CA LEU A 65 0.14 3.65 -11.76
C LEU A 65 0.24 4.67 -12.91
N GLU A 66 0.07 4.24 -14.16
CA GLU A 66 0.06 5.12 -15.35
C GLU A 66 -1.25 5.94 -15.42
N CYS A 67 -1.59 6.66 -14.35
CA CYS A 67 -2.75 7.55 -14.36
C CYS A 67 -2.36 8.91 -14.91
N GLY A 68 -2.95 9.28 -16.04
CA GLY A 68 -3.09 10.67 -16.43
C GLY A 68 -3.98 11.41 -15.45
N LYS A 69 -3.39 12.01 -14.40
CA LYS A 69 -3.99 12.95 -13.41
C LYS A 69 -5.24 12.49 -12.63
N ASN A 70 -5.94 11.43 -13.01
CA ASN A 70 -7.21 11.01 -12.42
C ASN A 70 -7.07 9.78 -11.52
N LEU A 71 -7.64 9.90 -10.32
CA LEU A 71 -7.67 8.93 -9.22
C LEU A 71 -8.77 7.87 -9.35
N GLU A 72 -9.69 8.05 -10.30
CA GLU A 72 -10.89 7.24 -10.41
C GLU A 72 -10.56 5.81 -10.87
N GLU A 73 -9.48 5.65 -11.61
CA GLU A 73 -8.95 4.40 -12.13
C GLU A 73 -8.42 3.48 -11.01
N MET A 74 -7.73 4.05 -10.02
CA MET A 74 -7.34 3.33 -8.81
C MET A 74 -8.56 2.84 -8.04
N LYS A 75 -9.60 3.68 -7.91
CA LYS A 75 -10.84 3.26 -7.28
C LYS A 75 -11.46 2.09 -8.05
N LYS A 76 -11.60 2.20 -9.38
CA LYS A 76 -12.13 1.12 -10.24
C LYS A 76 -11.36 -0.18 -10.02
N THR A 77 -10.04 -0.13 -10.00
CA THR A 77 -9.18 -1.31 -9.74
C THR A 77 -9.49 -1.94 -8.39
N VAL A 78 -9.52 -1.14 -7.31
CA VAL A 78 -9.74 -1.64 -5.96
C VAL A 78 -11.16 -2.19 -5.79
N PHE A 79 -12.16 -1.55 -6.40
CA PHE A 79 -13.53 -2.07 -6.45
C PHE A 79 -13.60 -3.40 -7.21
N ALA A 80 -12.99 -3.50 -8.39
CA ALA A 80 -12.96 -4.73 -9.16
C ALA A 80 -12.29 -5.88 -8.38
N LEU A 81 -11.14 -5.62 -7.73
CA LEU A 81 -10.45 -6.61 -6.89
C LEU A 81 -11.29 -7.09 -5.70
N ARG A 82 -12.08 -6.18 -5.12
CA ARG A 82 -13.03 -6.51 -4.05
C ARG A 82 -14.17 -7.38 -4.58
N ASP A 83 -14.76 -7.02 -5.72
CA ASP A 83 -15.92 -7.70 -6.29
C ASP A 83 -15.59 -9.15 -6.66
N ILE A 84 -14.39 -9.39 -7.22
CA ILE A 84 -13.90 -10.75 -7.51
C ILE A 84 -13.33 -11.45 -6.26
N ARG A 85 -13.35 -10.80 -5.09
CA ARG A 85 -12.82 -11.30 -3.81
C ARG A 85 -11.38 -11.82 -3.92
N LYS A 86 -10.53 -11.12 -4.66
CA LYS A 86 -9.14 -11.56 -4.92
C LYS A 86 -8.32 -11.62 -3.63
N PHE A 87 -8.53 -10.67 -2.73
CA PHE A 87 -7.80 -10.55 -1.47
C PHE A 87 -8.78 -10.46 -0.30
N ASP A 88 -8.61 -11.34 0.70
CA ASP A 88 -9.49 -11.39 1.88
C ASP A 88 -9.52 -10.07 2.67
N VAL A 89 -8.42 -9.31 2.65
CA VAL A 89 -8.34 -8.00 3.32
C VAL A 89 -9.44 -7.04 2.83
N LEU A 90 -9.88 -7.15 1.57
CA LEU A 90 -10.94 -6.32 0.99
C LEU A 90 -12.35 -6.69 1.49
N SER A 91 -12.52 -7.82 2.18
CA SER A 91 -13.79 -8.17 2.85
C SER A 91 -14.11 -7.20 4.00
N ARG A 92 -13.10 -6.56 4.59
CA ARG A 92 -13.22 -5.60 5.70
C ARG A 92 -13.47 -4.17 5.22
N TRP A 93 -14.19 -4.01 4.12
CA TRP A 93 -14.55 -2.71 3.55
C TRP A 93 -15.42 -1.90 4.51
N ARG A 94 -15.05 -0.63 4.77
CA ARG A 94 -15.74 0.23 5.73
C ARG A 94 -16.30 1.51 5.14
N ASN A 95 -16.02 1.78 3.86
CA ASN A 95 -16.24 3.10 3.25
C ASN A 95 -15.47 4.19 4.01
N GLU A 96 -14.28 3.86 4.51
CA GLU A 96 -13.40 4.74 5.27
C GLU A 96 -12.15 5.04 4.44
N ARG A 97 -12.04 6.27 3.95
CA ARG A 97 -10.97 6.66 3.03
C ARG A 97 -9.80 7.29 3.78
N PHE A 98 -8.60 6.79 3.53
CA PHE A 98 -7.35 7.36 4.05
C PHE A 98 -6.66 8.22 2.99
N PRO A 99 -6.14 9.41 3.36
CA PRO A 99 -5.30 10.19 2.48
C PRO A 99 -3.93 9.52 2.32
N VAL A 100 -3.45 9.44 1.09
CA VAL A 100 -2.09 9.04 0.74
C VAL A 100 -1.32 10.31 0.39
N TYR A 101 -0.19 10.49 1.06
CA TYR A 101 0.60 11.71 0.99
C TYR A 101 1.83 11.53 0.11
N GLY A 102 2.20 12.62 -0.58
CA GLY A 102 3.48 12.74 -1.26
C GLY A 102 4.58 13.23 -0.31
N SER A 103 5.79 13.35 -0.84
CA SER A 103 6.96 13.78 -0.08
C SER A 103 6.84 15.19 0.49
N ASN A 104 5.97 16.04 -0.07
CA ASN A 104 5.74 17.41 0.37
C ASN A 104 4.52 17.54 1.31
N LYS A 105 4.01 16.42 1.86
CA LYS A 105 2.81 16.35 2.71
C LYS A 105 1.52 16.80 2.00
N GLU A 106 1.55 16.86 0.68
CA GLU A 106 0.40 17.03 -0.18
C GLU A 106 -0.43 15.75 -0.21
N VAL A 107 -1.75 15.88 -0.21
CA VAL A 107 -2.64 14.74 -0.44
C VAL A 107 -2.65 14.44 -1.93
N LEU A 108 -2.05 13.32 -2.32
CA LEU A 108 -2.05 12.83 -3.70
C LEU A 108 -3.41 12.24 -4.02
N PHE A 109 -3.91 11.37 -3.13
CA PHE A 109 -5.18 10.72 -3.31
C PHE A 109 -5.79 10.14 -2.03
N HIS A 110 -7.02 9.65 -2.16
CA HIS A 110 -7.71 8.92 -1.11
C HIS A 110 -7.91 7.47 -1.53
N LEU A 111 -7.61 6.55 -0.63
CA LEU A 111 -7.73 5.11 -0.84
C LEU A 111 -8.59 4.50 0.27
N GLU A 112 -9.33 3.44 -0.02
CA GLU A 112 -10.07 2.74 1.03
C GLU A 112 -9.11 2.11 2.05
N ARG A 113 -9.42 2.25 3.35
CA ARG A 113 -8.59 1.76 4.45
C ARG A 113 -8.19 0.29 4.30
N SER A 114 -9.10 -0.58 3.86
CA SER A 114 -8.81 -2.01 3.66
C SER A 114 -7.89 -2.29 2.47
N ALA A 115 -7.76 -1.35 1.54
CA ALA A 115 -6.88 -1.45 0.39
C ALA A 115 -5.48 -0.87 0.64
N CYS A 116 -5.30 -0.01 1.65
CA CYS A 116 -3.99 0.54 2.01
C CYS A 116 -2.90 -0.53 2.20
N PRO A 117 -3.13 -1.65 2.91
CA PRO A 117 -2.12 -2.69 3.09
C PRO A 117 -1.74 -3.42 1.79
N LEU A 118 -2.60 -3.43 0.77
CA LEU A 118 -2.29 -4.07 -0.51
C LEU A 118 -1.25 -3.28 -1.30
N LEU A 119 -1.34 -1.94 -1.23
CA LEU A 119 -0.40 -1.03 -1.89
C LEU A 119 0.78 -0.65 -0.98
N GLY A 120 0.79 -1.15 0.26
CA GLY A 120 1.83 -0.87 1.25
C GLY A 120 2.01 0.62 1.57
N VAL A 121 0.96 1.43 1.38
CA VAL A 121 1.03 2.87 1.58
C VAL A 121 1.07 3.23 3.06
N VAL A 122 1.78 4.30 3.39
CA VAL A 122 1.83 4.83 4.76
C VAL A 122 0.43 5.28 5.20
N THR A 123 -0.01 4.82 6.37
CA THR A 123 -1.28 5.20 6.98
C THR A 123 -1.05 5.94 8.29
N TYR A 124 -1.92 6.88 8.61
CA TYR A 124 -1.84 7.70 9.82
C TYR A 124 -3.01 7.40 10.76
N GLY A 125 -2.76 7.45 12.05
CA GLY A 125 -3.76 7.25 13.09
C GLY A 125 -3.45 8.09 14.32
N VAL A 126 -4.49 8.36 15.12
CA VAL A 126 -4.37 9.10 16.38
C VAL A 126 -4.53 8.11 17.54
N CYS A 127 -3.61 8.16 18.50
CA CYS A 127 -3.68 7.39 19.74
C CYS A 127 -3.69 8.38 20.91
N THR A 128 -4.66 8.25 21.81
CA THR A 128 -4.78 9.06 23.03
C THR A 128 -4.39 8.23 24.24
N THR A 129 -3.63 8.80 25.16
CA THR A 129 -3.44 8.20 26.49
C THR A 129 -4.66 8.49 27.35
N PRO A 130 -5.25 7.50 28.03
CA PRO A 130 -6.30 7.75 29.01
C PRO A 130 -5.75 8.56 30.20
N ASP A 131 -6.62 9.38 30.80
CA ASP A 131 -6.35 10.16 32.02
C ASP A 131 -6.16 9.29 33.27
#